data_AF-A0A9N9WGB4-F1
#
_entry.id   AF-A0A9N9WGB4-F1
#
_cell.length_a   1.000
_cell.length_b   1.000
_cell.length_c   1.000
_cell.angle_alpha   90.00
_cell.angle_beta   90.00
_cell.angle_gamma   90.00
#
_symmetry.space_group_name_H-M   'P 1'
#
loop_
_entity.id
_entity.type
_entity.pdbx_description
1 polymer ?
#
loop_
_entity_poly.entity_id
_entity_poly.type
_entity_poly.pdbx_seq_one_letter_code
_entity_poly.pdbx_strand_id
1 'polypeptide(L)'
;MMKCLSSGQLTWLVYIIGAAIGGRASVNTCDENDAMDGELVCRVLQLMDLTDSRLTRGGCEKLELAMMSFFEHFRKIYVGEQVQKNSKVYRRLSEVLGLSDESQLLSVLMRKIITNLKYWGGSEQIIAKTLGLLSDLSGGYSCVRKLVKLEETQFMLTHHTAEHFPFLGISGVGTSEMRCRTMLYTALGRLLMVELGEDEERFHAFMMPVTAAMESIIGLLGSPDSPIFTSEDAKKTLIGLARDLRGLAFAFNTKTTYMMLFDWIYPVYMKVLIRGIEVWYSEPSVTTPVLKLTAELAQNRNQRLQFDVSSPNGILLFRELSAIICAYGSRILTVEVNKKQMYAMKLKGISLCFSILKAALCGNYANFGVFRLYGDEALDNALNMFVKLLLSIQQSDLLDYPKLSQTYYVLLERLAQDHMPFLASLQPDATLYILSSISEGLTALGK
;
A
#
# COMPACT_ATOMS: atom_id res chain seq x y z
N MET A 1 -8.65 -40.31 -0.81
CA MET A 1 -9.83 -39.91 -1.60
C MET A 1 -11.01 -39.43 -0.75
N MET A 2 -11.51 -40.20 0.25
CA MET A 2 -12.66 -39.78 1.09
C MET A 2 -12.49 -38.45 1.84
N LYS A 3 -11.32 -38.18 2.46
CA LYS A 3 -11.04 -36.88 3.13
C LYS A 3 -11.03 -35.67 2.17
N CYS A 4 -10.66 -35.87 0.91
CA CYS A 4 -10.69 -34.81 -0.11
C CYS A 4 -12.10 -34.56 -0.65
N LEU A 5 -12.92 -35.61 -0.79
CA LEU A 5 -14.32 -35.46 -1.22
C LEU A 5 -15.14 -34.68 -0.18
N SER A 6 -15.01 -35.01 1.11
CA SER A 6 -15.72 -34.30 2.18
C SER A 6 -15.26 -32.85 2.31
N SER A 7 -13.95 -32.59 2.14
CA SER A 7 -13.41 -31.22 2.15
C SER A 7 -13.91 -30.40 0.97
N GLY A 8 -14.02 -31.00 -0.23
CA GLY A 8 -14.56 -30.34 -1.41
C GLY A 8 -16.04 -29.99 -1.28
N GLN A 9 -16.84 -30.89 -0.72
CA GLN A 9 -18.27 -30.65 -0.47
C GLN A 9 -18.48 -29.52 0.56
N LEU A 10 -17.73 -29.52 1.67
CA LEU A 10 -17.78 -28.45 2.66
C LEU A 10 -17.34 -27.11 2.07
N THR A 11 -16.29 -27.10 1.24
CA THR A 11 -15.82 -25.90 0.53
C THR A 11 -16.95 -25.27 -0.30
N TRP A 12 -17.61 -26.08 -1.15
CA TRP A 12 -18.72 -25.60 -1.97
C TRP A 12 -19.89 -25.13 -1.13
N LEU A 13 -20.21 -25.84 -0.04
CA LEU A 13 -21.28 -25.44 0.86
C LEU A 13 -21.03 -24.05 1.46
N VAL A 14 -19.80 -23.76 1.92
CA VAL A 14 -19.44 -22.44 2.46
C VAL A 14 -19.55 -21.36 1.37
N TYR A 15 -19.10 -21.62 0.14
CA TYR A 15 -19.28 -20.69 -0.97
C TYR A 15 -20.76 -20.42 -1.28
N ILE A 16 -21.59 -21.47 -1.32
CA ILE A 16 -23.03 -21.37 -1.59
C ILE A 16 -23.71 -20.55 -0.49
N ILE A 17 -23.40 -20.82 0.78
CA ILE A 17 -23.94 -20.06 1.92
C ILE A 17 -23.55 -18.58 1.80
N GLY A 18 -22.27 -18.28 1.54
CA GLY A 18 -21.81 -16.90 1.36
C GLY A 18 -22.52 -16.18 0.22
N ALA A 19 -22.64 -16.83 -0.94
CA ALA A 19 -23.32 -16.26 -2.11
C ALA A 19 -24.82 -16.06 -1.87
N ALA A 20 -25.49 -17.00 -1.19
CA ALA A 20 -26.90 -16.89 -0.83
C ALA A 20 -27.15 -15.70 0.09
N ILE A 21 -26.27 -15.48 1.07
CA ILE A 21 -26.32 -14.29 1.94
C ILE A 21 -26.09 -13.02 1.13
N GLY A 22 -25.04 -12.98 0.32
CA GLY A 22 -24.66 -11.81 -0.46
C GLY A 22 -25.69 -11.38 -1.51
N GLY A 23 -26.36 -12.34 -2.14
CA GLY A 23 -27.39 -12.07 -3.15
C GLY A 23 -28.57 -11.26 -2.62
N ARG A 24 -28.80 -11.28 -1.30
CA ARG A 24 -29.88 -10.52 -0.66
C ARG A 24 -29.67 -9.02 -0.58
N ALA A 25 -28.47 -8.50 -0.87
CA ALA A 25 -28.28 -7.05 -1.01
C ALA A 25 -29.21 -6.42 -2.08
N SER A 26 -29.76 -7.23 -2.98
CA SER A 26 -30.62 -6.82 -4.10
C SER A 26 -32.13 -7.05 -3.90
N VAL A 27 -32.55 -7.71 -2.81
CA VAL A 27 -33.96 -8.12 -2.58
C VAL A 27 -34.39 -7.66 -1.19
N ASN A 28 -35.57 -7.04 -1.07
CA ASN A 28 -36.13 -6.59 0.21
C ASN A 28 -36.09 -7.74 1.24
N THR A 29 -35.34 -7.53 2.32
CA THR A 29 -35.10 -8.51 3.38
C THR A 29 -36.38 -8.78 4.16
N CYS A 30 -36.77 -10.05 4.27
CA CYS A 30 -37.88 -10.52 5.10
C CYS A 30 -37.32 -11.21 6.35
N ASP A 31 -37.97 -11.01 7.49
CA ASP A 31 -37.58 -11.54 8.81
C ASP A 31 -37.33 -13.07 8.85
N GLU A 32 -37.99 -13.86 8.00
CA GLU A 32 -37.79 -15.32 7.95
C GLU A 32 -36.46 -15.70 7.32
N ASN A 33 -35.99 -14.91 6.34
CA ASN A 33 -34.69 -15.12 5.71
C ASN A 33 -33.58 -14.94 6.74
N ASP A 34 -33.64 -13.86 7.54
CA ASP A 34 -32.67 -13.57 8.60
C ASP A 34 -32.58 -14.70 9.66
N ALA A 35 -33.67 -15.42 9.95
CA ALA A 35 -33.60 -16.56 10.86
C ALA A 35 -32.79 -17.71 10.26
N MET A 36 -33.04 -18.06 8.98
CA MET A 36 -32.31 -19.11 8.26
C MET A 36 -30.83 -18.75 8.14
N ASP A 37 -30.53 -17.48 7.88
CA ASP A 37 -29.15 -16.99 7.81
C ASP A 37 -28.42 -17.13 9.13
N GLY A 38 -29.09 -16.80 10.24
CA GLY A 38 -28.55 -17.03 11.56
C GLY A 38 -28.09 -18.48 11.74
N GLU A 39 -28.89 -19.45 11.29
CA GLU A 39 -28.53 -20.87 11.38
C GLU A 39 -27.33 -21.22 10.49
N LEU A 40 -27.34 -20.78 9.23
CA LEU A 40 -26.26 -21.06 8.29
C LEU A 40 -24.93 -20.42 8.74
N VAL A 41 -24.97 -19.16 9.18
CA VAL A 41 -23.82 -18.44 9.73
C VAL A 41 -23.28 -19.19 10.95
N CYS A 42 -24.14 -19.62 11.88
CA CYS A 42 -23.72 -20.42 13.04
C CYS A 42 -22.96 -21.69 12.62
N ARG A 43 -23.46 -22.42 11.60
CA ARG A 43 -22.78 -23.63 11.10
C ARG A 43 -21.42 -23.32 10.47
N VAL A 44 -21.32 -22.23 9.70
CA VAL A 44 -20.05 -21.81 9.08
C VAL A 44 -19.04 -21.40 10.15
N LEU A 45 -19.45 -20.66 11.19
CA LEU A 45 -18.58 -20.26 12.30
C LEU A 45 -18.13 -21.46 13.15
N GLN A 46 -19.02 -22.41 13.44
CA GLN A 46 -18.63 -23.67 14.10
C GLN A 46 -17.64 -24.50 13.27
N LEU A 47 -17.84 -24.53 11.95
CA LEU A 47 -16.90 -25.18 11.04
C LEU A 47 -15.54 -24.48 11.07
N MET A 48 -15.53 -23.14 11.07
CA MET A 48 -14.32 -22.33 11.19
C MET A 48 -13.54 -22.68 12.47
N ASP A 49 -14.18 -22.70 13.64
CA ASP A 49 -13.52 -23.06 14.90
C ASP A 49 -12.90 -24.47 14.84
N LEU A 50 -13.61 -25.41 14.22
CA LEU A 50 -13.13 -26.78 14.05
C LEU A 50 -11.96 -26.88 13.06
N THR A 51 -11.94 -26.08 12.01
CA THR A 51 -10.82 -26.05 11.05
C THR A 51 -9.61 -25.34 11.63
N ASP A 52 -9.83 -24.21 12.32
CA ASP A 52 -8.77 -23.37 12.88
C ASP A 52 -8.01 -24.11 13.99
N SER A 53 -8.72 -24.86 14.84
CA SER A 53 -8.10 -25.71 15.88
C SER A 53 -7.22 -26.83 15.33
N ARG A 54 -7.29 -27.11 14.02
CA ARG A 54 -6.53 -28.18 13.35
C ARG A 54 -5.44 -27.66 12.42
N LEU A 55 -5.27 -26.35 12.26
CA LEU A 55 -4.31 -25.76 11.31
C LEU A 55 -2.88 -26.25 11.52
N THR A 56 -2.46 -26.47 12.77
CA THR A 56 -1.14 -27.02 13.12
C THR A 56 -0.91 -28.44 12.58
N ARG A 57 -1.98 -29.19 12.28
CA ARG A 57 -1.93 -30.56 11.75
C ARG A 57 -2.21 -30.62 10.24
N GLY A 58 -2.40 -29.47 9.61
CA GLY A 58 -2.71 -29.33 8.18
C GLY A 58 -4.04 -28.62 7.94
N GLY A 59 -4.03 -27.64 7.03
CA GLY A 59 -5.21 -26.88 6.60
C GLY A 59 -5.67 -27.23 5.18
N CYS A 60 -6.82 -26.69 4.77
CA CYS A 60 -7.30 -26.77 3.39
C CYS A 60 -7.46 -25.36 2.80
N GLU A 61 -6.56 -24.98 1.88
CA GLU A 61 -6.58 -23.64 1.28
C GLU A 61 -7.91 -23.31 0.60
N LYS A 62 -8.52 -24.29 -0.08
CA LYS A 62 -9.80 -24.09 -0.77
C LYS A 62 -10.93 -23.75 0.20
N LEU A 63 -10.98 -24.44 1.33
CA LEU A 63 -11.97 -24.18 2.38
C LEU A 63 -11.71 -22.82 3.04
N GLU A 64 -10.44 -22.46 3.23
CA GLU A 64 -10.07 -21.15 3.77
C GLU A 64 -10.48 -20.00 2.83
N LEU A 65 -10.24 -20.15 1.52
CA LEU A 65 -10.71 -19.20 0.51
C LEU A 65 -12.23 -19.10 0.47
N ALA A 66 -12.94 -20.22 0.68
CA ALA A 66 -14.40 -20.21 0.83
C ALA A 66 -14.83 -19.44 2.08
N MET A 67 -14.14 -19.65 3.21
CA MET A 67 -14.39 -18.93 4.46
C MET A 67 -14.19 -17.42 4.28
N MET A 68 -13.13 -17.01 3.58
CA MET A 68 -12.91 -15.59 3.29
C MET A 68 -13.97 -15.00 2.37
N SER A 69 -14.40 -15.74 1.35
CA SER A 69 -15.52 -15.34 0.49
C SER A 69 -16.81 -15.23 1.29
N PHE A 70 -17.08 -16.16 2.21
CA PHE A 70 -18.25 -16.10 3.09
C PHE A 70 -18.22 -14.81 3.93
N PHE A 71 -17.09 -14.51 4.59
CA PHE A 71 -16.97 -13.30 5.40
C PHE A 71 -17.13 -12.01 4.60
N GLU A 72 -16.67 -11.97 3.35
CA GLU A 72 -16.88 -10.83 2.45
C GLU A 72 -18.38 -10.55 2.25
N HIS A 73 -19.19 -11.58 1.99
CA HIS A 73 -20.64 -11.43 1.80
C HIS A 73 -21.36 -11.16 3.11
N PHE A 74 -21.04 -11.93 4.16
CA PHE A 74 -21.64 -11.79 5.48
C PHE A 74 -21.46 -10.38 6.04
N ARG A 75 -20.24 -9.83 5.97
CA ARG A 75 -19.92 -8.47 6.43
C ARG A 75 -20.74 -7.41 5.69
N LYS A 76 -20.93 -7.53 4.38
CA LYS A 76 -21.70 -6.56 3.58
C LYS A 76 -23.17 -6.46 4.00
N ILE A 77 -23.76 -7.54 4.50
CA ILE A 77 -25.17 -7.61 4.87
C ILE A 77 -25.40 -7.33 6.36
N TYR A 78 -24.52 -7.88 7.22
CA TYR A 78 -24.79 -7.97 8.67
C TYR A 78 -23.80 -7.21 9.56
N VAL A 79 -22.82 -6.50 9.00
CA VAL A 79 -21.87 -5.67 9.76
C VAL A 79 -21.81 -4.25 9.18
N GLY A 80 -22.01 -3.22 10.00
CA GLY A 80 -22.04 -1.80 9.58
C GLY A 80 -23.29 -1.02 10.02
N GLU A 81 -23.34 0.27 9.67
CA GLU A 81 -24.34 1.22 10.19
C GLU A 81 -25.78 0.95 9.74
N GLN A 82 -25.96 0.34 8.57
CA GLN A 82 -27.28 0.08 7.99
C GLN A 82 -27.92 -1.22 8.49
N VAL A 83 -27.25 -1.94 9.38
CA VAL A 83 -27.74 -3.22 9.90
C VAL A 83 -28.77 -2.99 10.99
N GLN A 84 -29.98 -3.54 10.80
CA GLN A 84 -31.00 -3.50 11.83
C GLN A 84 -30.55 -4.34 13.03
N LYS A 85 -30.27 -3.68 14.17
CA LYS A 85 -29.81 -4.30 15.42
C LYS A 85 -30.76 -5.36 16.01
N ASN A 86 -32.00 -5.42 15.52
CA ASN A 86 -33.02 -6.39 15.92
C ASN A 86 -33.20 -7.56 14.94
N SER A 87 -32.28 -7.76 13.99
CA SER A 87 -32.40 -8.86 13.02
C SER A 87 -32.39 -10.22 13.73
N LYS A 88 -33.18 -11.17 13.21
CA LYS A 88 -33.24 -12.53 13.76
C LYS A 88 -31.89 -13.26 13.69
N VAL A 89 -30.97 -12.82 12.83
CA VAL A 89 -29.59 -13.31 12.77
C VAL A 89 -28.87 -13.12 14.11
N TYR A 90 -28.88 -11.92 14.67
CA TYR A 90 -28.18 -11.64 15.95
C TYR A 90 -28.79 -12.41 17.12
N ARG A 91 -30.11 -12.62 17.11
CA ARG A 91 -30.76 -13.50 18.10
C ARG A 91 -30.19 -14.92 18.01
N ARG A 92 -30.10 -15.48 16.80
CA ARG A 92 -29.61 -16.85 16.62
C ARG A 92 -28.12 -17.00 16.95
N LEU A 93 -27.31 -16.01 16.60
CA LEU A 93 -25.90 -15.95 16.96
C LEU A 93 -25.71 -15.88 18.48
N SER A 94 -26.54 -15.11 19.19
CA SER A 94 -26.54 -15.04 20.65
C SER A 94 -26.90 -16.39 21.28
N GLU A 95 -27.96 -17.05 20.81
CA GLU A 95 -28.41 -18.34 21.34
C GLU A 95 -27.41 -19.49 21.15
N VAL A 96 -26.77 -19.56 19.98
CA VAL A 96 -25.94 -20.71 19.60
C VAL A 96 -24.45 -20.49 19.91
N LEU A 97 -23.96 -19.26 19.73
CA LEU A 97 -22.54 -18.93 19.85
C LEU A 97 -22.23 -17.94 20.97
N GLY A 98 -23.25 -17.41 21.66
CA GLY A 98 -23.09 -16.36 22.67
C GLY A 98 -22.77 -14.98 22.10
N LEU A 99 -22.83 -14.81 20.78
CA LEU A 99 -22.51 -13.55 20.09
C LEU A 99 -23.72 -12.63 20.05
N SER A 100 -23.79 -11.75 21.03
CA SER A 100 -24.97 -10.92 21.34
C SER A 100 -24.90 -9.51 20.75
N ASP A 101 -23.71 -9.06 20.35
CA ASP A 101 -23.52 -7.75 19.75
C ASP A 101 -22.51 -7.75 18.59
N GLU A 102 -22.50 -6.64 17.84
CA GLU A 102 -21.60 -6.43 16.71
C GLU A 102 -20.11 -6.41 17.13
N SER A 103 -19.78 -6.00 18.35
CA SER A 103 -18.38 -5.96 18.83
C SER A 103 -17.81 -7.36 18.96
N GLN A 104 -18.59 -8.30 19.50
CA GLN A 104 -18.21 -9.70 19.61
C GLN A 104 -18.05 -10.34 18.22
N LEU A 105 -18.93 -9.99 17.28
CA LEU A 105 -18.81 -10.44 15.89
C LEU A 105 -17.54 -9.88 15.21
N LEU A 106 -17.22 -8.61 15.42
CA LEU A 106 -15.98 -8.01 14.95
C LEU A 106 -14.74 -8.70 15.57
N SER A 107 -14.80 -9.10 16.84
CA SER A 107 -13.75 -9.90 17.49
C SER A 107 -13.55 -11.25 16.79
N VAL A 108 -14.63 -11.95 16.40
CA VAL A 108 -14.55 -13.18 15.62
C VAL A 108 -13.85 -12.95 14.27
N LEU A 109 -14.21 -11.88 13.54
CA LEU A 109 -13.58 -11.53 12.27
C LEU A 109 -12.09 -11.19 12.44
N MET A 110 -11.74 -10.39 13.45
CA MET A 110 -10.36 -10.01 13.74
C MET A 110 -9.52 -11.21 14.16
N ARG A 111 -10.06 -12.11 14.99
CA ARG A 111 -9.40 -13.36 15.34
C ARG A 111 -9.13 -14.22 14.12
N LYS A 112 -10.11 -14.34 13.21
CA LYS A 112 -9.92 -15.08 11.96
C LYS A 112 -8.84 -14.46 11.09
N ILE A 113 -8.82 -13.13 10.96
CA ILE A 113 -7.75 -12.40 10.26
C ILE A 113 -6.39 -12.76 10.87
N ILE A 114 -6.23 -12.64 12.19
CA ILE A 114 -4.99 -12.96 12.89
C ILE A 114 -4.57 -14.42 12.67
N THR A 115 -5.50 -15.36 12.80
CA THR A 115 -5.25 -16.79 12.54
C THR A 115 -4.74 -16.99 11.13
N ASN A 116 -5.36 -16.35 10.14
CA ASN A 116 -4.92 -16.50 8.76
C ASN A 116 -3.54 -15.91 8.50
N LEU A 117 -3.25 -14.72 9.05
CA LEU A 117 -1.93 -14.12 8.94
C LEU A 117 -0.84 -14.92 9.67
N LYS A 118 -1.18 -15.66 10.74
CA LYS A 118 -0.26 -16.54 11.49
C LYS A 118 0.06 -17.84 10.74
N TYR A 119 -0.96 -18.52 10.20
CA TYR A 119 -0.80 -19.89 9.69
C TYR A 119 -0.71 -20.00 8.17
N TRP A 120 -1.23 -19.02 7.41
CA TRP A 120 -1.30 -19.07 5.95
C TRP A 120 -0.30 -18.14 5.27
N GLY A 121 0.81 -17.81 5.93
CA GLY A 121 1.83 -16.89 5.41
C GLY A 121 2.44 -17.28 4.06
N GLY A 122 2.42 -18.57 3.71
CA GLY A 122 2.89 -19.08 2.41
C GLY A 122 1.87 -19.01 1.26
N SER A 123 0.61 -18.64 1.51
CA SER A 123 -0.43 -18.57 0.48
C SER A 123 -0.81 -17.12 0.17
N GLU A 124 -0.22 -16.54 -0.87
CA GLU A 124 -0.48 -15.13 -1.28
C GLU A 124 -1.98 -14.87 -1.49
N GLN A 125 -2.73 -15.83 -2.02
CA GLN A 125 -4.16 -15.69 -2.26
C GLN A 125 -4.96 -15.54 -0.96
N ILE A 126 -4.67 -16.36 0.05
CA ILE A 126 -5.35 -16.30 1.35
C ILE A 126 -4.97 -15.00 2.06
N ILE A 127 -3.70 -14.63 2.06
CA ILE A 127 -3.24 -13.38 2.66
C ILE A 127 -3.90 -12.17 1.99
N ALA A 128 -3.95 -12.12 0.66
CA ALA A 128 -4.59 -11.03 -0.07
C ALA A 128 -6.08 -10.90 0.24
N LYS A 129 -6.83 -12.02 0.30
CA LYS A 129 -8.25 -12.02 0.67
C LYS A 129 -8.49 -11.65 2.13
N THR A 130 -7.63 -12.14 3.04
CA THR A 130 -7.66 -11.82 4.47
C THR A 130 -7.41 -10.33 4.71
N LEU A 131 -6.38 -9.76 4.08
CA LEU A 131 -6.08 -8.33 4.18
C LEU A 131 -7.11 -7.47 3.44
N GLY A 132 -7.78 -8.01 2.42
CA GLY A 132 -8.96 -7.41 1.79
C GLY A 132 -10.07 -7.19 2.81
N LEU A 133 -10.43 -8.23 3.57
CA LEU A 133 -11.41 -8.12 4.67
C LEU A 133 -10.96 -7.11 5.73
N LEU A 134 -9.69 -7.14 6.14
CA LEU A 134 -9.15 -6.18 7.12
C LEU A 134 -9.24 -4.73 6.61
N SER A 135 -8.87 -4.47 5.36
CA SER A 135 -8.94 -3.14 4.74
C SER A 135 -10.39 -2.63 4.68
N ASP A 136 -11.31 -3.52 4.38
CA ASP A 136 -12.74 -3.27 4.33
C ASP A 136 -13.30 -2.86 5.69
N LEU A 137 -12.90 -3.58 6.75
CA LEU A 137 -13.26 -3.30 8.14
C LEU A 137 -12.62 -1.99 8.65
N SER A 138 -11.34 -1.77 8.37
CA SER A 138 -10.61 -0.59 8.82
C SER A 138 -10.97 0.69 8.04
N GLY A 139 -11.63 0.57 6.89
CA GLY A 139 -12.08 1.69 6.07
C GLY A 139 -13.43 2.29 6.49
N GLY A 140 -14.23 1.57 7.28
CA GLY A 140 -15.56 2.01 7.72
C GLY A 140 -15.52 2.78 9.04
N TYR A 141 -16.10 3.98 9.06
CA TYR A 141 -16.02 4.92 10.19
C TYR A 141 -16.62 4.38 11.51
N SER A 142 -17.77 3.71 11.48
CA SER A 142 -18.37 3.09 12.67
C SER A 142 -17.64 1.84 13.15
N CYS A 143 -17.22 0.98 12.20
CA CYS A 143 -16.53 -0.26 12.49
C CYS A 143 -15.19 0.01 13.17
N VAL A 144 -14.41 0.97 12.65
CA VAL A 144 -13.06 1.24 13.15
C VAL A 144 -13.05 1.66 14.64
N ARG A 145 -14.03 2.45 15.09
CA ARG A 145 -14.17 2.85 16.52
C ARG A 145 -14.46 1.70 17.46
N LYS A 146 -15.12 0.64 16.98
CA LYS A 146 -15.35 -0.59 17.76
C LYS A 146 -14.12 -1.48 17.70
N LEU A 147 -13.53 -1.63 16.52
CA LEU A 147 -12.35 -2.45 16.28
C LEU A 147 -11.19 -2.07 17.19
N VAL A 148 -10.90 -0.77 17.36
CA VAL A 148 -9.78 -0.34 18.22
C VAL A 148 -9.94 -0.71 19.69
N LYS A 149 -11.16 -0.98 20.17
CA LYS A 149 -11.39 -1.43 21.55
C LYS A 149 -11.14 -2.93 21.75
N LEU A 150 -10.97 -3.68 20.66
CA LEU A 150 -10.77 -5.12 20.72
C LEU A 150 -9.32 -5.47 21.03
N GLU A 151 -9.11 -6.46 21.89
CA GLU A 151 -7.78 -7.01 22.20
C GLU A 151 -7.07 -7.52 20.94
N GLU A 152 -7.81 -8.10 20.00
CA GLU A 152 -7.26 -8.57 18.73
C GLU A 152 -6.62 -7.43 17.91
N THR A 153 -7.26 -6.26 17.88
CA THR A 153 -6.72 -5.09 17.18
C THR A 153 -5.47 -4.58 17.89
N GLN A 154 -5.49 -4.48 19.22
CA GLN A 154 -4.33 -4.05 20.00
C GLN A 154 -3.15 -5.02 19.84
N PHE A 155 -3.42 -6.33 19.79
CA PHE A 155 -2.42 -7.34 19.45
C PHE A 155 -1.79 -7.05 18.09
N MET A 156 -2.58 -6.81 17.04
CA MET A 156 -2.02 -6.49 15.71
C MET A 156 -1.22 -5.19 15.70
N LEU A 157 -1.64 -4.16 16.42
CA LEU A 157 -0.91 -2.88 16.49
C LEU A 157 0.44 -3.03 17.21
N THR A 158 0.57 -3.95 18.16
CA THR A 158 1.78 -4.15 18.96
C THR A 158 2.69 -5.28 18.48
N HIS A 159 2.16 -6.24 17.71
CA HIS A 159 2.84 -7.49 17.32
C HIS A 159 2.85 -7.69 15.79
N HIS A 160 3.15 -6.65 15.01
CA HIS A 160 3.15 -6.67 13.54
C HIS A 160 4.53 -7.01 12.94
N THR A 161 5.13 -8.12 13.39
CA THR A 161 6.46 -8.60 12.95
C THR A 161 6.37 -9.99 12.31
N ALA A 162 7.47 -10.43 11.69
CA ALA A 162 7.57 -11.78 11.10
C ALA A 162 7.44 -12.92 12.12
N GLU A 163 7.66 -12.64 13.41
CA GLU A 163 7.46 -13.59 14.51
C GLU A 163 5.98 -14.00 14.63
N HIS A 164 5.08 -13.03 14.46
CA HIS A 164 3.64 -13.27 14.57
C HIS A 164 2.96 -13.44 13.22
N PHE A 165 3.47 -12.78 12.17
CA PHE A 165 2.92 -12.82 10.82
C PHE A 165 4.03 -13.22 9.83
N PRO A 166 4.21 -14.53 9.56
CA PRO A 166 5.34 -15.04 8.79
C PRO A 166 5.54 -14.41 7.40
N PHE A 167 4.46 -13.95 6.75
CA PHE A 167 4.53 -13.28 5.44
C PHE A 167 5.27 -11.92 5.47
N LEU A 168 5.55 -11.37 6.65
CA LEU A 168 6.38 -10.18 6.84
C LEU A 168 7.89 -10.50 6.84
N GLY A 169 8.26 -11.78 6.90
CA GLY A 169 9.65 -12.22 6.87
C GLY A 169 10.35 -12.02 5.52
N ILE A 170 11.67 -12.14 5.54
CA ILE A 170 12.53 -12.14 4.34
C ILE A 170 12.90 -13.56 3.87
N SER A 171 12.88 -14.52 4.78
CA SER A 171 13.24 -15.92 4.55
C SER A 171 12.08 -16.69 3.92
N GLY A 172 12.32 -17.34 2.78
CA GLY A 172 11.30 -18.16 2.10
C GLY A 172 10.18 -17.38 1.41
N VAL A 173 10.18 -16.04 1.48
CA VAL A 173 9.17 -15.17 0.87
C VAL A 173 9.70 -14.58 -0.45
N GLY A 174 8.93 -14.74 -1.52
CA GLY A 174 9.20 -14.14 -2.82
C GLY A 174 8.94 -12.62 -2.83
N THR A 175 9.64 -11.87 -3.69
CA THR A 175 9.44 -10.41 -3.80
C THR A 175 8.02 -10.03 -4.26
N SER A 176 7.31 -10.93 -4.94
CA SER A 176 5.89 -10.78 -5.29
C SER A 176 4.96 -10.84 -4.08
N GLU A 177 5.24 -11.72 -3.12
CA GLU A 177 4.42 -11.99 -1.94
C GLU A 177 4.44 -10.79 -0.96
N MET A 178 5.52 -10.00 -0.99
CA MET A 178 5.66 -8.77 -0.21
C MET A 178 4.66 -7.65 -0.59
N ARG A 179 3.89 -7.80 -1.68
CA ARG A 179 2.87 -6.81 -2.07
C ARG A 179 1.77 -6.64 -1.02
N CYS A 180 1.42 -7.72 -0.33
CA CYS A 180 0.39 -7.74 0.71
C CYS A 180 0.74 -6.84 1.91
N ARG A 181 2.04 -6.60 2.16
CA ARG A 181 2.52 -5.73 3.24
C ARG A 181 1.91 -4.34 3.21
N THR A 182 1.82 -3.73 2.02
CA THR A 182 1.18 -2.40 1.88
C THR A 182 -0.28 -2.43 2.34
N MET A 183 -1.03 -3.49 2.06
CA MET A 183 -2.43 -3.60 2.50
C MET A 183 -2.53 -3.71 4.03
N LEU A 184 -1.67 -4.53 4.65
CA LEU A 184 -1.60 -4.65 6.10
C LEU A 184 -1.32 -3.28 6.74
N TYR A 185 -0.22 -2.62 6.35
CA TYR A 185 0.19 -1.37 6.97
C TYR A 185 -0.74 -0.19 6.67
N THR A 186 -1.46 -0.20 5.53
CA THR A 186 -2.57 0.74 5.34
C THR A 186 -3.70 0.51 6.34
N ALA A 187 -4.08 -0.74 6.59
CA ALA A 187 -5.14 -1.04 7.55
C ALA A 187 -4.72 -0.76 9.00
N LEU A 188 -3.50 -1.17 9.39
CA LEU A 188 -2.93 -0.87 10.70
C LEU A 188 -2.80 0.65 10.92
N GLY A 189 -2.33 1.40 9.93
CA GLY A 189 -2.27 2.85 10.01
C GLY A 189 -3.64 3.48 10.24
N ARG A 190 -4.69 3.02 9.54
CA ARG A 190 -6.07 3.50 9.76
C ARG A 190 -6.58 3.18 11.17
N LEU A 191 -6.28 1.99 11.69
CA LEU A 191 -6.66 1.57 13.04
C LEU A 191 -5.92 2.40 14.10
N LEU A 192 -4.61 2.58 13.94
CA LEU A 192 -3.79 3.40 14.83
C LEU A 192 -4.32 4.83 14.93
N MET A 193 -4.61 5.45 13.79
CA MET A 193 -5.04 6.85 13.72
C MET A 193 -6.32 7.19 14.50
N VAL A 194 -7.18 6.21 14.78
CA VAL A 194 -8.44 6.46 15.50
C VAL A 194 -8.19 6.97 16.92
N GLU A 195 -7.11 6.51 17.55
CA GLU A 195 -6.75 6.87 18.92
C GLU A 195 -5.37 7.52 19.03
N LEU A 196 -4.69 7.75 17.91
CA LEU A 196 -3.33 8.30 17.92
C LEU A 196 -3.30 9.77 18.34
N GLY A 197 -4.17 10.61 17.77
CA GLY A 197 -4.18 12.06 18.07
C GLY A 197 -2.79 12.69 17.90
N GLU A 198 -2.27 13.26 19.00
CA GLU A 198 -0.93 13.86 19.12
C GLU A 198 0.03 13.00 19.98
N ASP A 199 -0.31 11.73 20.24
CA ASP A 199 0.48 10.82 21.08
C ASP A 199 1.71 10.28 20.33
N GLU A 200 2.82 11.01 20.44
CA GLU A 200 4.10 10.64 19.85
C GLU A 200 4.69 9.36 20.46
N GLU A 201 4.47 9.09 21.75
CA GLU A 201 4.97 7.87 22.39
C GLU A 201 4.32 6.63 21.78
N ARG A 202 2.99 6.66 21.58
CA ARG A 202 2.25 5.59 20.92
C ARG A 202 2.67 5.43 19.45
N PHE A 203 2.93 6.53 18.75
CA PHE A 203 3.50 6.49 17.40
C PHE A 203 4.85 5.77 17.40
N HIS A 204 5.78 6.17 18.27
CA HIS A 204 7.11 5.58 18.35
C HIS A 204 7.06 4.11 18.75
N ALA A 205 6.23 3.74 19.72
CA ALA A 205 6.01 2.34 20.12
C ALA A 205 5.54 1.48 18.95
N PHE A 206 4.58 1.98 18.16
CA PHE A 206 4.13 1.31 16.94
C PHE A 206 5.26 1.21 15.90
N MET A 207 6.07 2.25 15.73
CA MET A 207 7.15 2.28 14.74
C MET A 207 8.39 1.48 15.12
N MET A 208 8.53 1.02 16.38
CA MET A 208 9.72 0.31 16.87
C MET A 208 10.22 -0.83 15.95
N PRO A 209 9.37 -1.74 15.44
CA PRO A 209 9.83 -2.81 14.56
C PRO A 209 10.33 -2.28 13.20
N VAL A 210 9.73 -1.20 12.70
CA VAL A 210 10.13 -0.56 11.44
C VAL A 210 11.47 0.17 11.62
N THR A 211 11.65 0.85 12.76
CA THR A 211 12.93 1.45 13.16
C THR A 211 14.03 0.39 13.22
N ALA A 212 13.81 -0.73 13.90
CA ALA A 212 14.79 -1.81 13.99
C ALA A 212 15.20 -2.35 12.61
N ALA A 213 14.25 -2.48 11.68
CA ALA A 213 14.54 -2.90 10.31
C ALA A 213 15.30 -1.83 9.51
N MET A 214 15.02 -0.53 9.70
CA MET A 214 15.80 0.56 9.11
C MET A 214 17.25 0.56 9.61
N GLU A 215 17.44 0.46 10.94
CA GLU A 215 18.79 0.41 11.55
C GLU A 215 19.58 -0.81 11.10
N SER A 216 18.90 -1.96 10.93
CA SER A 216 19.52 -3.15 10.34
C SER A 216 20.08 -2.86 8.96
N ILE A 217 19.29 -2.24 8.06
CA ILE A 217 19.77 -1.88 6.71
C ILE A 217 20.94 -0.91 6.75
N ILE A 218 20.94 0.08 7.65
CA ILE A 218 22.06 1.02 7.78
C ILE A 218 23.35 0.25 8.07
N GLY A 219 23.31 -0.71 8.99
CA GLY A 219 24.43 -1.61 9.27
C GLY A 219 24.86 -2.42 8.05
N LEU A 220 23.92 -2.94 7.25
CA LEU A 220 24.21 -3.74 6.06
C LEU A 220 24.78 -2.90 4.90
N LEU A 221 24.33 -1.66 4.72
CA LEU A 221 24.76 -0.76 3.65
C LEU A 221 26.07 0.00 3.97
N GLY A 222 26.47 0.06 5.25
CA GLY A 222 27.66 0.77 5.71
C GLY A 222 28.98 0.01 5.56
N SER A 223 28.96 -1.30 5.30
CA SER A 223 30.17 -2.12 5.17
C SER A 223 30.55 -2.40 3.71
N PRO A 224 31.72 -1.97 3.23
CA PRO A 224 32.16 -2.19 1.84
C PRO A 224 32.49 -3.66 1.50
N ASP A 225 32.65 -4.55 2.48
CA ASP A 225 33.03 -5.97 2.29
C ASP A 225 31.87 -6.97 2.49
N SER A 226 30.63 -6.49 2.36
CA SER A 226 29.45 -7.31 2.71
C SER A 226 29.24 -8.48 1.74
N PRO A 227 29.08 -9.73 2.24
CA PRO A 227 28.92 -10.90 1.37
C PRO A 227 27.62 -10.84 0.54
N ILE A 228 27.60 -11.55 -0.60
CA ILE A 228 26.48 -11.58 -1.57
C ILE A 228 25.12 -11.84 -0.89
N PHE A 229 25.08 -12.69 0.14
CA PHE A 229 23.86 -12.99 0.89
C PHE A 229 23.33 -11.79 1.69
N THR A 230 24.22 -10.99 2.26
CA THR A 230 23.85 -9.76 2.97
C THR A 230 23.23 -8.74 2.03
N SER A 231 23.63 -8.73 0.74
CA SER A 231 23.02 -7.89 -0.29
C SER A 231 21.57 -8.31 -0.59
N GLU A 232 21.28 -9.61 -0.69
CA GLU A 232 19.90 -10.09 -0.93
C GLU A 232 18.97 -9.85 0.26
N ASP A 233 19.44 -10.05 1.48
CA ASP A 233 18.65 -9.75 2.68
C ASP A 233 18.43 -8.24 2.83
N ALA A 234 19.43 -7.42 2.53
CA ALA A 234 19.28 -5.95 2.50
C ALA A 234 18.25 -5.50 1.46
N LYS A 235 18.27 -6.08 0.24
CA LYS A 235 17.26 -5.82 -0.80
C LYS A 235 15.87 -6.17 -0.32
N LYS A 236 15.67 -7.38 0.21
CA LYS A 236 14.36 -7.84 0.70
C LYS A 236 13.85 -7.00 1.85
N THR A 237 14.73 -6.61 2.77
CA THR A 237 14.39 -5.73 3.88
C THR A 237 13.97 -4.36 3.37
N LEU A 238 14.70 -3.78 2.41
CA LEU A 238 14.34 -2.49 1.80
C LEU A 238 13.01 -2.57 1.04
N ILE A 239 12.78 -3.65 0.28
CA ILE A 239 11.50 -3.89 -0.40
C ILE A 239 10.37 -3.92 0.64
N GLY A 240 10.55 -4.66 1.73
CA GLY A 240 9.59 -4.75 2.83
C GLY A 240 9.28 -3.38 3.43
N LEU A 241 10.31 -2.67 3.89
CA LEU A 241 10.18 -1.33 4.47
C LEU A 241 9.50 -0.34 3.54
N ALA A 242 9.87 -0.33 2.25
CA ALA A 242 9.24 0.55 1.27
C ALA A 242 7.74 0.24 1.10
N ARG A 243 7.33 -1.03 1.24
CA ARG A 243 5.92 -1.44 1.17
C ARG A 243 5.15 -1.09 2.43
N ASP A 244 5.76 -1.27 3.59
CA ASP A 244 5.18 -0.97 4.91
C ASP A 244 4.94 0.53 5.04
N LEU A 245 6.01 1.32 4.86
CA LEU A 245 5.97 2.78 4.94
C LEU A 245 5.04 3.38 3.91
N ARG A 246 4.94 2.79 2.71
CA ARG A 246 3.96 3.26 1.72
C ARG A 246 2.54 3.05 2.22
N GLY A 247 2.28 1.93 2.89
CA GLY A 247 0.98 1.65 3.49
C GLY A 247 0.62 2.65 4.58
N LEU A 248 1.58 2.94 5.47
CA LEU A 248 1.44 3.94 6.54
C LEU A 248 1.29 5.36 6.00
N ALA A 249 2.15 5.77 5.08
CA ALA A 249 2.06 7.06 4.41
C ALA A 249 0.70 7.25 3.73
N PHE A 250 0.13 6.20 3.15
CA PHE A 250 -1.22 6.29 2.58
C PHE A 250 -2.30 6.50 3.66
N ALA A 251 -2.16 5.80 4.80
CA ALA A 251 -3.11 5.89 5.90
C ALA A 251 -3.06 7.25 6.61
N PHE A 252 -1.87 7.75 6.92
CA PHE A 252 -1.62 9.03 7.60
C PHE A 252 -2.00 10.20 6.70
N ASN A 253 -3.29 10.52 6.76
CA ASN A 253 -3.97 11.46 5.89
C ASN A 253 -4.35 12.78 6.58
N THR A 254 -3.88 13.00 7.81
CA THR A 254 -4.01 14.27 8.54
C THR A 254 -2.65 14.96 8.66
N LYS A 255 -2.63 16.28 8.89
CA LYS A 255 -1.39 17.05 9.11
C LYS A 255 -0.55 16.43 10.23
N THR A 256 -1.13 16.20 11.40
CA THR A 256 -0.44 15.70 12.59
C THR A 256 0.23 14.35 12.36
N THR A 257 -0.52 13.37 11.84
CA THR A 257 0.00 12.01 11.65
C THR A 257 1.01 11.91 10.52
N TYR A 258 0.83 12.73 9.47
CA TYR A 258 1.86 12.87 8.44
C TYR A 258 3.13 13.47 9.02
N MET A 259 3.03 14.45 9.93
CA MET A 259 4.19 15.10 10.51
C MET A 259 4.99 14.16 11.40
N MET A 260 4.35 13.37 12.26
CA MET A 260 5.02 12.31 13.02
C MET A 260 5.81 11.36 12.09
N LEU A 261 5.23 10.95 10.96
CA LEU A 261 5.94 10.11 9.98
C LEU A 261 7.09 10.85 9.29
N PHE A 262 6.91 12.11 8.92
CA PHE A 262 7.94 12.91 8.27
C PHE A 262 9.11 13.16 9.21
N ASP A 263 8.85 13.53 10.46
CA ASP A 263 9.87 13.77 11.48
C ASP A 263 10.62 12.48 11.84
N TRP A 264 9.96 11.32 11.77
CA TRP A 264 10.61 10.03 11.92
C TRP A 264 11.49 9.63 10.73
N ILE A 265 11.04 9.87 9.49
CA ILE A 265 11.78 9.42 8.28
C ILE A 265 12.92 10.37 7.90
N TYR A 266 12.73 11.68 8.12
CA TYR A 266 13.70 12.71 7.77
C TYR A 266 14.64 13.02 8.95
N PRO A 267 15.95 13.25 8.73
CA PRO A 267 16.67 13.12 7.46
C PRO A 267 17.28 11.72 7.25
N VAL A 268 17.38 10.91 8.31
CA VAL A 268 18.27 9.73 8.34
C VAL A 268 17.76 8.64 7.40
N TYR A 269 16.49 8.25 7.51
CA TYR A 269 15.94 7.14 6.73
C TYR A 269 15.65 7.52 5.27
N MET A 270 15.46 8.81 4.96
CA MET A 270 15.43 9.28 3.56
C MET A 270 16.74 8.98 2.82
N LYS A 271 17.90 9.16 3.48
CA LYS A 271 19.21 8.82 2.90
C LYS A 271 19.37 7.32 2.63
N VAL A 272 18.77 6.47 3.47
CA VAL A 272 18.73 5.01 3.25
C VAL A 272 17.98 4.68 1.96
N LEU A 273 16.83 5.32 1.72
CA LEU A 273 16.05 5.14 0.49
C LEU A 273 16.83 5.58 -0.75
N ILE A 274 17.49 6.74 -0.69
CA ILE A 274 18.36 7.25 -1.77
C ILE A 274 19.47 6.26 -2.06
N ARG A 275 20.20 5.83 -1.02
CA ARG A 275 21.31 4.89 -1.17
C ARG A 275 20.86 3.56 -1.77
N GLY A 276 19.72 3.03 -1.34
CA GLY A 276 19.15 1.81 -1.90
C GLY A 276 18.83 1.95 -3.39
N ILE A 277 18.29 3.08 -3.82
CA ILE A 277 18.04 3.37 -5.23
C ILE A 277 19.34 3.46 -6.02
N GLU A 278 20.39 4.09 -5.48
CA GLU A 278 21.69 4.21 -6.16
C GLU A 278 22.39 2.86 -6.34
N VAL A 279 22.29 1.98 -5.34
CA VAL A 279 22.95 0.67 -5.36
C VAL A 279 22.21 -0.31 -6.26
N TRP A 280 20.88 -0.34 -6.20
CA TRP A 280 20.04 -1.33 -6.89
C TRP A 280 19.22 -0.74 -8.05
N TYR A 281 19.69 0.33 -8.67
CA TYR A 281 18.99 1.07 -9.74
C TYR A 281 18.53 0.18 -10.91
N SER A 282 19.28 -0.86 -11.23
CA SER A 282 19.00 -1.82 -12.32
C SER A 282 17.99 -2.91 -11.94
N GLU A 283 17.50 -2.94 -10.69
CA GLU A 283 16.57 -3.94 -10.18
C GLU A 283 15.20 -3.32 -9.86
N PRO A 284 14.22 -3.42 -10.78
CA PRO A 284 12.87 -2.89 -10.58
C PRO A 284 12.12 -3.46 -9.38
N SER A 285 12.48 -4.66 -8.94
CA SER A 285 11.94 -5.30 -7.72
C SER A 285 12.18 -4.45 -6.48
N VAL A 286 13.33 -3.76 -6.41
CA VAL A 286 13.74 -2.87 -5.30
C VAL A 286 13.32 -1.43 -5.56
N THR A 287 13.64 -0.89 -6.74
CA THR A 287 13.39 0.53 -7.04
C THR A 287 11.92 0.88 -7.16
N THR A 288 11.08 -0.01 -7.70
CA THR A 288 9.63 0.27 -7.84
C THR A 288 8.94 0.50 -6.49
N PRO A 289 9.10 -0.35 -5.46
CA PRO A 289 8.60 -0.07 -4.12
C PRO A 289 9.06 1.28 -3.56
N VAL A 290 10.36 1.59 -3.64
CA VAL A 290 10.92 2.84 -3.09
C VAL A 290 10.34 4.06 -3.82
N LEU A 291 10.38 4.08 -5.15
CA LEU A 291 9.78 5.17 -5.93
C LEU A 291 8.28 5.33 -5.68
N LYS A 292 7.56 4.24 -5.42
CA LYS A 292 6.13 4.32 -5.05
C LYS A 292 5.90 4.86 -3.64
N LEU A 293 6.81 4.60 -2.70
CA LEU A 293 6.81 5.25 -1.38
C LEU A 293 7.08 6.74 -1.55
N THR A 294 8.11 7.11 -2.30
CA THR A 294 8.45 8.52 -2.61
C THR A 294 7.27 9.25 -3.25
N ALA A 295 6.59 8.62 -4.21
CA ALA A 295 5.39 9.19 -4.83
C ALA A 295 4.24 9.36 -3.83
N GLU A 296 4.08 8.44 -2.87
CA GLU A 296 3.08 8.59 -1.81
C GLU A 296 3.44 9.74 -0.88
N LEU A 297 4.71 9.88 -0.44
CA LEU A 297 5.17 10.99 0.41
C LEU A 297 4.94 12.35 -0.24
N ALA A 298 5.12 12.46 -1.56
CA ALA A 298 4.86 13.69 -2.30
C ALA A 298 3.37 14.07 -2.43
N GLN A 299 2.43 13.15 -2.18
CA GLN A 299 1.00 13.43 -2.40
C GLN A 299 0.39 14.25 -1.25
N ASN A 300 -0.17 15.42 -1.59
CA ASN A 300 -0.94 16.23 -0.66
C ASN A 300 -2.43 15.79 -0.59
N ARG A 301 -2.70 14.54 -0.22
CA ARG A 301 -4.07 14.05 -0.03
C ARG A 301 -4.68 14.70 1.23
N ASN A 302 -5.93 15.12 1.16
CA ASN A 302 -6.67 15.73 2.29
C ASN A 302 -5.96 16.91 2.96
N GLN A 303 -5.14 17.67 2.19
CA GLN A 303 -4.35 18.79 2.71
C GLN A 303 -3.37 18.40 3.85
N ARG A 304 -2.94 17.13 3.91
CA ARG A 304 -2.01 16.67 4.96
C ARG A 304 -0.62 17.33 4.91
N LEU A 305 -0.20 17.85 3.75
CA LEU A 305 1.06 18.57 3.55
C LEU A 305 0.88 20.08 3.76
N GLN A 306 0.08 20.48 4.73
CA GLN A 306 -0.09 21.88 5.08
C GLN A 306 0.88 22.23 6.21
N PHE A 307 2.07 22.70 5.82
CA PHE A 307 3.08 23.18 6.76
C PHE A 307 2.78 24.60 7.21
N ASP A 308 3.20 24.96 8.42
CA ASP A 308 3.15 26.34 8.89
C ASP A 308 4.06 27.22 8.03
N VAL A 309 3.71 28.50 7.84
CA VAL A 309 4.41 29.42 6.92
C VAL A 309 5.90 29.59 7.29
N SER A 310 6.24 29.42 8.56
CA SER A 310 7.61 29.45 9.08
C SER A 310 8.35 28.11 8.99
N SER A 311 7.66 27.01 8.64
CA SER A 311 8.24 25.67 8.63
C SER A 311 9.05 25.43 7.36
N PRO A 312 10.30 24.94 7.48
CA PRO A 312 11.08 24.54 6.32
C PRO A 312 10.66 23.18 5.75
N ASN A 313 9.73 22.46 6.39
CA ASN A 313 9.46 21.04 6.10
C ASN A 313 9.02 20.79 4.66
N GLY A 314 8.27 21.71 4.05
CA GLY A 314 7.89 21.60 2.64
C GLY A 314 9.07 21.68 1.68
N ILE A 315 10.02 22.57 1.97
CA ILE A 315 11.27 22.70 1.21
C ILE A 315 12.13 21.46 1.41
N LEU A 316 12.28 21.00 2.66
CA LEU A 316 13.05 19.80 3.01
C LEU A 316 12.49 18.55 2.32
N LEU A 317 11.17 18.36 2.35
CA LEU A 317 10.50 17.29 1.63
C LEU A 317 10.82 17.36 0.14
N PHE A 318 10.66 18.53 -0.49
CA PHE A 318 10.94 18.69 -1.92
C PHE A 318 12.41 18.38 -2.26
N ARG A 319 13.36 18.78 -1.43
CA ARG A 319 14.79 18.47 -1.61
C ARG A 319 15.05 16.97 -1.64
N GLU A 320 14.47 16.22 -0.70
CA GLU A 320 14.61 14.75 -0.68
C GLU A 320 13.94 14.09 -1.89
N LEU A 321 12.76 14.58 -2.31
CA LEU A 321 12.09 14.09 -3.53
C LEU A 321 12.94 14.34 -4.79
N SER A 322 13.54 15.53 -4.91
CA SER A 322 14.47 15.88 -5.99
C SER A 322 15.71 15.00 -5.97
N ALA A 323 16.31 14.78 -4.79
CA ALA A 323 17.48 13.92 -4.64
C ALA A 323 17.20 12.48 -5.09
N ILE A 324 16.03 11.92 -4.74
CA ILE A 324 15.62 10.58 -5.19
C ILE A 324 15.43 10.53 -6.72
N ILE A 325 14.77 11.53 -7.32
CA ILE A 325 14.61 11.62 -8.79
C ILE A 325 15.97 11.65 -9.47
N CYS A 326 16.91 12.46 -8.96
CA CYS A 326 18.24 12.61 -9.54
C CYS A 326 19.11 11.36 -9.36
N ALA A 327 19.07 10.75 -8.17
CA ALA A 327 19.79 9.52 -7.86
C ALA A 327 19.36 8.36 -8.76
N TYR A 328 18.04 8.14 -8.90
CA TYR A 328 17.53 7.11 -9.81
C TYR A 328 17.79 7.49 -11.28
N GLY A 329 17.44 8.72 -11.66
CA GLY A 329 17.46 9.19 -13.04
C GLY A 329 18.86 9.14 -13.66
N SER A 330 19.88 9.60 -12.95
CA SER A 330 21.26 9.59 -13.44
C SER A 330 21.79 8.18 -13.71
N ARG A 331 21.34 7.16 -12.95
CA ARG A 331 21.76 5.77 -13.10
C ARG A 331 20.92 5.01 -14.13
N ILE A 332 19.60 5.19 -14.15
CA ILE A 332 18.74 4.44 -15.08
C ILE A 332 19.00 4.83 -16.54
N LEU A 333 19.45 6.06 -16.79
CA LEU A 333 19.85 6.51 -18.12
C LEU A 333 20.97 5.64 -18.72
N THR A 334 21.87 5.11 -17.89
CA THR A 334 23.00 4.27 -18.33
C THR A 334 22.61 2.80 -18.55
N VAL A 335 21.36 2.42 -18.26
CA VAL A 335 20.89 1.03 -18.42
C VAL A 335 20.40 0.81 -19.85
N GLU A 336 21.00 -0.17 -20.52
CA GLU A 336 20.54 -0.70 -21.80
C GLU A 336 19.55 -1.83 -21.57
N VAL A 337 18.41 -1.79 -22.27
CA VAL A 337 17.32 -2.75 -22.08
C VAL A 337 16.79 -3.23 -23.43
N ASN A 338 16.61 -4.53 -23.56
CA ASN A 338 15.94 -5.14 -24.70
C ASN A 338 14.50 -4.64 -24.84
N LYS A 339 14.03 -4.42 -26.08
CA LYS A 339 12.68 -3.88 -26.35
C LYS A 339 11.56 -4.63 -25.63
N LYS A 340 11.65 -5.96 -25.49
CA LYS A 340 10.67 -6.80 -24.77
C LYS A 340 10.53 -6.47 -23.27
N GLN A 341 11.60 -5.99 -22.63
CA GLN A 341 11.65 -5.70 -21.19
C GLN A 341 11.72 -4.19 -20.90
N MET A 342 11.73 -3.35 -21.94
CA MET A 342 11.91 -1.89 -21.88
C MET A 342 11.00 -1.24 -20.83
N TYR A 343 9.70 -1.56 -20.86
CA TYR A 343 8.76 -1.00 -19.91
C TYR A 343 9.07 -1.41 -18.46
N ALA A 344 9.27 -2.71 -18.22
CA ALA A 344 9.44 -3.24 -16.87
C ALA A 344 10.74 -2.80 -16.21
N MET A 345 11.83 -2.73 -17.00
CA MET A 345 13.18 -2.46 -16.48
C MET A 345 13.54 -0.97 -16.46
N LYS A 346 12.96 -0.15 -17.34
CA LYS A 346 13.34 1.26 -17.51
C LYS A 346 12.15 2.21 -17.42
N LEU A 347 11.21 2.13 -18.36
CA LEU A 347 10.17 3.17 -18.52
C LEU A 347 9.22 3.27 -17.33
N LYS A 348 8.93 2.16 -16.63
CA LYS A 348 8.08 2.18 -15.44
C LYS A 348 8.69 3.00 -14.30
N GLY A 349 10.00 2.92 -14.09
CA GLY A 349 10.67 3.74 -13.09
C GLY A 349 10.68 5.22 -13.48
N ILE A 350 10.93 5.51 -14.75
CA ILE A 350 10.84 6.87 -15.30
C ILE A 350 9.43 7.47 -15.12
N SER A 351 8.38 6.69 -15.42
CA SER A 351 6.98 7.07 -15.18
C SER A 351 6.69 7.38 -13.71
N LEU A 352 7.32 6.67 -12.77
CA LEU A 352 7.23 6.98 -11.34
C LEU A 352 7.96 8.28 -10.99
N CYS A 353 9.14 8.56 -11.57
CA CYS A 353 9.79 9.87 -11.42
C CYS A 353 8.92 11.02 -11.91
N PHE A 354 8.24 10.86 -13.06
CA PHE A 354 7.29 11.86 -13.55
C PHE A 354 6.12 12.05 -12.58
N SER A 355 5.62 10.96 -12.00
CA SER A 355 4.56 10.99 -10.99
C SER A 355 4.99 11.71 -9.71
N ILE A 356 6.21 11.46 -9.22
CA ILE A 356 6.80 12.12 -8.05
C ILE A 356 6.92 13.62 -8.32
N LEU A 357 7.54 14.00 -9.45
CA LEU A 357 7.73 15.41 -9.80
C LEU A 357 6.39 16.11 -9.94
N LYS A 358 5.41 15.49 -10.60
CA LYS A 358 4.05 16.05 -10.71
C LYS A 358 3.42 16.27 -9.34
N ALA A 359 3.51 15.29 -8.44
CA ALA A 359 2.95 15.42 -7.09
C ALA A 359 3.64 16.53 -6.30
N ALA A 360 4.96 16.67 -6.47
CA ALA A 360 5.77 17.66 -5.80
C ALA A 360 5.46 19.10 -6.26
N LEU A 361 5.32 19.31 -7.57
CA LEU A 361 5.00 20.63 -8.13
C LEU A 361 3.57 21.06 -7.81
N CYS A 362 2.60 20.14 -7.84
CA CYS A 362 1.19 20.45 -7.58
C CYS A 362 0.81 20.38 -6.09
N GLY A 363 1.73 20.03 -5.22
CA GLY A 363 1.43 19.75 -3.82
C GLY A 363 1.11 20.99 -2.99
N ASN A 364 1.46 22.19 -3.48
CA ASN A 364 1.27 23.49 -2.82
C ASN A 364 1.86 23.56 -1.40
N TYR A 365 2.87 22.75 -1.11
CA TYR A 365 3.50 22.68 0.21
C TYR A 365 4.91 23.29 0.24
N ALA A 366 5.47 23.64 -0.90
CA ALA A 366 6.77 24.30 -1.01
C ALA A 366 6.66 25.54 -1.92
N ASN A 367 7.28 26.66 -1.51
CA ASN A 367 7.37 27.84 -2.36
C ASN A 367 8.64 27.76 -3.23
N PHE A 368 8.45 27.54 -4.53
CA PHE A 368 9.56 27.37 -5.47
C PHE A 368 10.43 28.61 -5.69
N GLY A 369 9.90 29.81 -5.41
CA GLY A 369 10.70 31.05 -5.46
C GLY A 369 11.83 31.07 -4.43
N VAL A 370 11.65 30.36 -3.31
CA VAL A 370 12.61 30.29 -2.21
C VAL A 370 13.90 29.57 -2.62
N PHE A 371 13.81 28.55 -3.49
CA PHE A 371 14.98 27.82 -3.97
C PHE A 371 15.98 28.74 -4.68
N ARG A 372 15.49 29.61 -5.58
CA ARG A 372 16.33 30.59 -6.27
C ARG A 372 16.90 31.64 -5.32
N LEU A 373 16.14 32.08 -4.31
CA LEU A 373 16.58 33.08 -3.34
C LEU A 373 17.74 32.58 -2.46
N TYR A 374 17.73 31.30 -2.10
CA TYR A 374 18.77 30.70 -1.26
C TYR A 374 19.86 29.94 -2.04
N GLY A 375 19.82 29.96 -3.38
CA GLY A 375 20.78 29.23 -4.22
C GLY A 375 20.65 27.70 -4.10
N ASP A 376 19.46 27.19 -3.76
CA ASP A 376 19.18 25.76 -3.70
C ASP A 376 18.80 25.24 -5.09
N GLU A 377 19.62 24.33 -5.63
CA GLU A 377 19.47 23.80 -6.98
C GLU A 377 18.46 22.64 -7.08
N ALA A 378 17.77 22.25 -6.00
CA ALA A 378 16.93 21.06 -6.00
C ALA A 378 15.82 21.10 -7.08
N LEU A 379 15.19 22.25 -7.30
CA LEU A 379 14.17 22.39 -8.34
C LEU A 379 14.76 22.23 -9.74
N ASP A 380 15.85 22.95 -10.01
CA ASP A 380 16.51 22.92 -11.30
C ASP A 380 17.08 21.52 -11.61
N ASN A 381 17.64 20.85 -10.61
CA ASN A 381 18.12 19.47 -10.73
C ASN A 381 17.00 18.49 -11.09
N ALA A 382 15.84 18.58 -10.43
CA ALA A 382 14.70 17.72 -10.74
C ALA A 382 14.14 17.97 -12.14
N LEU A 383 13.99 19.24 -12.54
CA LEU A 383 13.50 19.64 -13.86
C LEU A 383 14.48 19.25 -14.99
N ASN A 384 15.79 19.45 -14.78
CA ASN A 384 16.82 19.01 -15.71
C ASN A 384 16.86 17.48 -15.84
N MET A 385 16.68 16.75 -14.73
CA MET A 385 16.59 15.30 -14.77
C MET A 385 15.33 14.84 -15.51
N PHE A 386 14.19 15.50 -15.32
CA PHE A 386 12.98 15.24 -16.11
C PHE A 386 13.24 15.32 -17.62
N VAL A 387 13.93 16.38 -18.09
CA VAL A 387 14.25 16.54 -19.52
C VAL A 387 15.16 15.42 -20.02
N LYS A 388 16.22 15.08 -19.26
CA LYS A 388 17.12 13.98 -19.62
C LYS A 388 16.38 12.65 -19.71
N LEU A 389 15.49 12.37 -18.76
CA LEU A 389 14.65 11.19 -18.76
C LEU A 389 13.68 11.18 -19.96
N LEU A 390 13.04 12.31 -20.25
CA LEU A 390 12.13 12.46 -21.39
C LEU A 390 12.82 12.15 -22.72
N LEU A 391 13.98 12.75 -22.95
CA LEU A 391 14.76 12.56 -24.17
C LEU A 391 15.30 11.12 -24.32
N SER A 392 15.33 10.34 -23.25
CA SER A 392 15.71 8.92 -23.30
C SER A 392 14.59 7.98 -23.75
N ILE A 393 13.35 8.47 -23.84
CA ILE A 393 12.16 7.70 -24.22
C ILE A 393 11.96 7.84 -25.74
N GLN A 394 11.80 6.72 -26.46
CA GLN A 394 11.41 6.78 -27.88
C GLN A 394 9.95 7.25 -27.99
N GLN A 395 9.63 8.12 -28.95
CA GLN A 395 8.26 8.64 -29.11
C GLN A 395 7.22 7.52 -29.30
N SER A 396 7.58 6.46 -30.03
CA SER A 396 6.72 5.27 -30.16
C SER A 396 6.37 4.64 -28.82
N ASP A 397 7.29 4.65 -27.84
CA ASP A 397 7.05 4.08 -26.52
C ASP A 397 6.00 4.90 -25.73
N LEU A 398 5.88 6.22 -25.98
CA LEU A 398 4.81 7.04 -25.38
C LEU A 398 3.43 6.62 -25.89
N LEU A 399 3.32 6.14 -27.14
CA LEU A 399 2.07 5.65 -27.71
C LEU A 399 1.79 4.20 -27.27
N ASP A 400 2.82 3.35 -27.22
CA ASP A 400 2.69 1.93 -26.90
C ASP A 400 2.39 1.68 -25.40
N TYR A 401 2.76 2.61 -24.51
CA TYR A 401 2.62 2.43 -23.06
C TYR A 401 1.70 3.49 -22.40
N PRO A 402 0.38 3.23 -22.29
CA PRO A 402 -0.61 4.20 -21.79
C PRO A 402 -0.31 4.78 -20.41
N LYS A 403 0.26 3.98 -19.50
CA LYS A 403 0.62 4.44 -18.14
C LYS A 403 1.75 5.47 -18.16
N LEU A 404 2.75 5.27 -19.03
CA LEU A 404 3.84 6.23 -19.22
C LEU A 404 3.27 7.53 -19.80
N SER A 405 2.51 7.40 -20.88
CA SER A 405 1.79 8.49 -21.56
C SER A 405 1.00 9.35 -20.58
N GLN A 406 0.15 8.72 -19.77
CA GLN A 406 -0.68 9.39 -18.76
C GLN A 406 0.19 10.19 -17.78
N THR A 407 1.27 9.61 -17.25
CA THR A 407 2.15 10.32 -16.30
C THR A 407 2.91 11.46 -16.95
N TYR A 408 3.31 11.30 -18.21
CA TYR A 408 4.04 12.31 -18.98
C TYR A 408 3.14 13.50 -19.32
N TYR A 409 2.00 13.29 -19.98
CA TYR A 409 1.13 14.38 -20.41
C TYR A 409 0.53 15.14 -19.23
N VAL A 410 0.17 14.44 -18.14
CA VAL A 410 -0.32 15.11 -16.92
C VAL A 410 0.79 15.95 -16.28
N LEU A 411 2.05 15.51 -16.28
CA LEU A 411 3.16 16.36 -15.81
C LEU A 411 3.41 17.54 -16.74
N LEU A 412 3.40 17.32 -18.06
CA LEU A 412 3.62 18.36 -19.07
C LEU A 412 2.57 19.46 -18.98
N GLU A 413 1.30 19.10 -18.81
CA GLU A 413 0.20 20.05 -18.59
C GLU A 413 0.49 20.96 -17.39
N ARG A 414 0.99 20.38 -16.29
CA ARG A 414 1.32 21.14 -15.06
C ARG A 414 2.53 22.03 -15.23
N LEU A 415 3.54 21.57 -15.96
CA LEU A 415 4.69 22.40 -16.31
C LEU A 415 4.27 23.58 -17.19
N ALA A 416 3.33 23.37 -18.12
CA ALA A 416 2.82 24.45 -18.97
C ALA A 416 1.97 25.47 -18.20
N GLN A 417 1.22 25.02 -17.18
CA GLN A 417 0.41 25.89 -16.33
C GLN A 417 1.26 26.74 -15.38
N ASP A 418 2.14 26.10 -14.59
CA ASP A 418 2.78 26.76 -13.43
C ASP A 418 4.28 27.05 -13.63
N HIS A 419 4.90 26.44 -14.64
CA HIS A 419 6.35 26.51 -14.90
C HIS A 419 6.69 26.86 -16.35
N MET A 420 5.83 27.63 -17.03
CA MET A 420 6.04 28.03 -18.43
C MET A 420 7.42 28.68 -18.71
N PRO A 421 8.01 29.51 -17.83
CA PRO A 421 9.35 30.05 -18.05
C PRO A 421 10.43 28.95 -18.18
N PHE A 422 10.28 27.83 -17.48
CA PHE A 422 11.18 26.69 -17.63
C PHE A 422 11.01 26.04 -19.01
N LEU A 423 9.77 25.76 -19.44
CA LEU A 423 9.51 25.19 -20.77
C LEU A 423 10.03 26.09 -21.90
N ALA A 424 9.88 27.41 -21.77
CA ALA A 424 10.40 28.37 -22.74
C ALA A 424 11.93 28.41 -22.80
N SER A 425 12.62 28.00 -21.72
CA SER A 425 14.09 27.97 -21.64
C SER A 425 14.72 26.66 -22.12
N LEU A 426 13.91 25.69 -22.55
CA LEU A 426 14.39 24.38 -23.00
C LEU A 426 15.21 24.49 -24.28
N GLN A 427 16.20 23.61 -24.40
CA GLN A 427 17.00 23.45 -25.61
C GLN A 427 16.12 23.00 -26.80
N PRO A 428 16.49 23.36 -28.04
CA PRO A 428 15.67 23.06 -29.23
C PRO A 428 15.24 21.60 -29.35
N ASP A 429 16.13 20.66 -29.05
CA ASP A 429 15.84 19.22 -29.13
C ASP A 429 14.72 18.78 -28.17
N ALA A 430 14.73 19.29 -26.93
CA ALA A 430 13.69 19.01 -25.94
C ALA A 430 12.36 19.65 -26.34
N THR A 431 12.40 20.88 -26.85
CA THR A 431 11.21 21.59 -27.33
C THR A 431 10.58 20.88 -28.53
N LEU A 432 11.39 20.46 -29.51
CA LEU A 432 10.94 19.70 -30.66
C LEU A 432 10.37 18.34 -30.25
N TYR A 433 11.00 17.65 -29.30
CA TYR A 433 10.48 16.40 -28.76
C TYR A 433 9.08 16.58 -28.18
N ILE A 434 8.88 17.61 -27.34
CA ILE A 434 7.59 17.91 -26.69
C ILE A 434 6.52 18.27 -27.73
N LEU A 435 6.85 19.10 -28.73
CA LEU A 435 5.88 19.47 -29.77
C LEU A 435 5.49 18.26 -30.62
N SER A 436 6.46 17.41 -30.96
CA SER A 436 6.22 16.18 -31.72
C SER A 436 5.36 15.20 -30.94
N SER A 437 5.63 14.99 -29.65
CA SER A 437 4.83 14.10 -28.81
C SER A 437 3.39 14.59 -28.70
N ILE A 438 3.16 15.90 -28.50
CA ILE A 438 1.80 16.49 -28.49
C ILE A 438 1.10 16.25 -29.83
N SER A 439 1.77 16.52 -30.95
CA SER A 439 1.21 16.34 -32.28
C SER A 439 0.78 14.87 -32.51
N GLU A 440 1.66 13.92 -32.20
CA GLU A 440 1.37 12.49 -32.31
C GLU A 440 0.22 12.08 -31.38
N GLY A 441 0.26 12.52 -30.11
CA GLY A 441 -0.79 12.23 -29.12
C GLY A 441 -2.17 12.71 -29.55
N LEU A 442 -2.27 13.91 -30.14
CA LEU A 442 -3.53 14.44 -30.68
C LEU A 442 -4.02 13.62 -31.89
N THR A 443 -3.12 13.23 -32.79
CA THR A 443 -3.50 12.40 -33.94
C THR A 443 -3.94 10.99 -33.56
N ALA A 444 -3.43 10.45 -32.44
CA ALA A 444 -3.83 9.15 -31.91
C ALA A 444 -5.22 9.16 -31.27
N LEU A 445 -5.67 10.29 -30.71
CA LEU A 445 -7.03 10.45 -30.15
C LEU A 445 -8.12 10.59 -31.23
N GLY A 446 -7.73 10.97 -32.46
CA GLY A 446 -8.62 11.13 -33.60
C GLY A 446 -8.89 9.84 -34.39
N LYS A 447 -8.34 8.70 -33.94
CA LYS A 447 -8.59 7.35 -34.46
C LYS A 447 -9.21 6.51 -33.35
#